data_AF-A0A1F8SL09-F1
#
_entry.id   AF-A0A1F8SL09-F1
#
_cell.length_a   1.000
_cell.length_b   1.000
_cell.length_c   1.000
_cell.angle_alpha   90.00
_cell.angle_beta   90.00
_cell.angle_gamma   90.00
#
_symmetry.space_group_name_H-M   'P 1'
#
loop_
_entity.id
_entity.type
_entity.pdbx_description
1 polymer ?
#
loop_
_entity_poly.entity_id
_entity_poly.type
_entity_poly.pdbx_seq_one_letter_code
_entity_poly.pdbx_strand_id
1 'polypeptide(L)'
;MITYIIFAIIVGWGVGVLVNYLADVLPLRRRFVKPFCIQCDTDQTWMNYLLWPRRCPVCNHPRNIRVWVVEGFYIIASIFISQNPPERLGYLLGMLVLAYFGVVVLIDLEYRLILHPVSMVGAALGLVVGILRVGWEKALIGGVAGFGIMWLLYMFGVLIIKLIDRLRGQPVNDVALGFGD
;
A
#
# COMPACT_ATOMS: atom_id res chain seq x y z
N MET A 1 -0.90 19.88 -23.83
CA MET A 1 -1.76 18.72 -23.52
C MET A 1 -0.98 17.41 -23.59
N ILE A 2 -0.36 17.07 -24.72
CA ILE A 2 0.44 15.83 -24.89
C ILE A 2 1.60 15.73 -23.88
N THR A 3 2.36 16.80 -23.67
CA THR A 3 3.48 16.82 -22.70
C THR A 3 3.02 16.51 -21.26
N TYR A 4 1.83 16.96 -20.87
CA TYR A 4 1.26 16.69 -19.54
C TYR A 4 0.85 15.23 -19.38
N ILE A 5 0.32 14.61 -20.44
CA ILE A 5 -0.04 13.18 -20.43
C ILE A 5 1.22 12.32 -20.35
N ILE A 6 2.27 12.65 -21.10
CA ILE A 6 3.55 11.94 -21.05
C ILE A 6 4.14 12.03 -19.64
N PHE A 7 4.14 13.22 -19.04
CA PHE A 7 4.58 13.41 -17.67
C PHE A 7 3.76 12.57 -16.68
N ALA A 8 2.43 12.55 -16.82
CA ALA A 8 1.56 11.74 -15.99
C ALA A 8 1.81 10.24 -16.13
N ILE A 9 2.09 9.74 -17.34
CA ILE A 9 2.45 8.33 -17.57
C ILE A 9 3.74 7.98 -16.85
N ILE A 10 4.77 8.81 -16.97
CA ILE A 10 6.08 8.58 -16.34
C ILE A 10 5.93 8.57 -14.80
N VAL A 11 5.21 9.55 -14.25
CA VAL A 11 4.95 9.64 -12.80
C VAL A 11 4.15 8.42 -12.34
N GLY A 12 3.06 8.08 -13.01
CA GLY A 12 2.23 6.93 -12.66
C GLY A 12 3.00 5.62 -12.72
N TRP A 13 3.80 5.41 -13.76
CA TRP A 13 4.66 4.24 -13.86
C TRP A 13 5.69 4.19 -12.72
N GLY A 14 6.38 5.30 -12.44
CA GLY A 14 7.36 5.38 -11.37
C GLY A 14 6.75 5.11 -9.98
N VAL A 15 5.55 5.65 -9.72
CA VAL A 15 4.81 5.40 -8.47
C VAL A 15 4.38 3.93 -8.40
N GLY A 16 3.84 3.35 -9.48
CA GLY A 16 3.43 1.95 -9.49
C GLY A 16 4.59 0.98 -9.25
N VAL A 17 5.76 1.28 -9.80
CA VAL A 17 7.01 0.54 -9.53
C VAL A 17 7.41 0.66 -8.06
N LEU A 18 7.38 1.87 -7.50
CA LEU A 18 7.71 2.11 -6.09
C LEU A 18 6.78 1.32 -5.17
N VAL A 19 5.47 1.37 -5.43
CA VAL A 19 4.46 0.66 -4.63
C VAL A 19 4.67 -0.85 -4.68
N ASN A 20 4.95 -1.42 -5.87
CA ASN A 20 5.29 -2.84 -5.99
C ASN A 20 6.57 -3.21 -5.22
N TYR A 21 7.60 -2.39 -5.30
CA TYR A 21 8.84 -2.60 -4.55
C TYR A 21 8.59 -2.59 -3.04
N LEU A 22 7.86 -1.59 -2.54
CA LEU A 22 7.56 -1.47 -1.11
C LEU A 22 6.70 -2.64 -0.61
N ALA A 23 5.71 -3.07 -1.39
CA ALA A 23 4.85 -4.20 -1.06
C ALA A 23 5.62 -5.54 -1.04
N ASP A 24 6.66 -5.71 -1.86
CA ASP A 24 7.49 -6.92 -1.86
C ASP A 24 8.54 -6.92 -0.73
N VAL A 25 9.14 -5.77 -0.44
CA VAL A 25 10.29 -5.70 0.47
C VAL A 25 9.90 -5.51 1.93
N LEU A 26 8.94 -4.63 2.22
CA LEU A 26 8.61 -4.27 3.59
C LEU A 26 8.08 -5.45 4.43
N PRO A 27 7.16 -6.30 3.94
CA PRO A 27 6.63 -7.41 4.73
C PRO A 27 7.69 -8.45 5.11
N LEU A 28 8.63 -8.72 4.19
CA LEU A 28 9.61 -9.80 4.33
C LEU A 28 10.89 -9.36 5.05
N ARG A 29 11.30 -8.10 4.89
CA ARG A 29 12.59 -7.60 5.40
C ARG A 29 12.45 -6.55 6.48
N ARG A 30 11.30 -5.87 6.59
CA ARG A 30 11.02 -4.77 7.54
C ARG A 30 11.98 -3.57 7.46
N ARG A 31 12.79 -3.49 6.41
CA ARG A 31 13.74 -2.41 6.11
C ARG A 31 13.91 -2.29 4.60
N PHE A 32 14.32 -1.11 4.15
CA PHE A 32 14.66 -0.90 2.74
C PHE A 32 15.93 -1.68 2.41
N VAL A 33 15.80 -2.65 1.51
CA VAL A 33 16.91 -3.46 1.00
C VAL A 33 16.80 -3.56 -0.51
N LYS A 34 17.85 -4.04 -1.17
CA LYS A 34 17.78 -4.28 -2.61
C LYS A 34 16.61 -5.21 -2.96
N PRO A 35 15.98 -5.03 -4.13
CA PRO A 35 14.98 -5.96 -4.60
C PRO A 35 15.57 -7.37 -4.66
N PHE A 36 14.78 -8.39 -4.35
CA PHE A 36 15.21 -9.78 -4.36
C PHE A 36 14.16 -10.66 -5.06
N CYS A 37 14.55 -11.87 -5.44
CA CYS A 37 13.62 -12.84 -6.00
C CYS A 37 12.88 -13.58 -4.89
N ILE A 38 11.53 -13.58 -4.92
CA ILE A 38 10.70 -14.26 -3.91
C ILE A 38 10.93 -15.78 -3.91
N GLN A 39 11.33 -16.37 -5.04
CA GLN A 39 11.53 -17.83 -5.16
C GLN A 39 12.90 -18.31 -4.70
N CYS A 40 13.99 -17.61 -5.07
CA CYS A 40 15.37 -18.07 -4.81
C CYS A 40 16.15 -17.16 -3.86
N ASP A 41 15.50 -16.13 -3.29
CA ASP A 41 16.04 -15.16 -2.34
C ASP A 41 17.31 -14.42 -2.80
N THR A 42 17.63 -14.49 -4.09
CA THR A 42 18.80 -13.85 -4.66
C THR A 42 18.53 -12.38 -4.93
N ASP A 43 19.44 -11.52 -4.46
CA ASP A 43 19.44 -10.09 -4.75
C ASP A 43 19.36 -9.82 -6.26
N GLN A 44 18.51 -8.87 -6.62
CA GLN A 44 18.27 -8.44 -7.99
C GLN A 44 18.83 -7.03 -8.18
N THR A 45 19.38 -6.79 -9.37
CA THR A 45 19.69 -5.43 -9.82
C THR A 45 18.39 -4.69 -10.12
N TRP A 46 18.34 -3.39 -9.81
CA TRP A 46 17.18 -2.53 -10.12
C TRP A 46 16.75 -2.62 -11.59
N MET A 47 17.68 -2.67 -12.55
CA MET A 47 17.33 -2.88 -13.97
C MET A 47 16.51 -4.16 -14.21
N ASN A 48 16.95 -5.31 -13.67
CA ASN A 48 16.25 -6.58 -13.88
C ASN A 48 14.91 -6.64 -13.12
N TYR A 49 14.80 -5.87 -12.04
CA TYR A 49 13.57 -5.78 -11.26
C TYR A 49 12.52 -4.85 -11.92
N LEU A 50 12.95 -3.72 -12.48
CA LEU A 50 12.08 -2.66 -13.01
C LEU A 50 11.84 -2.78 -14.52
N LEU A 51 12.91 -3.05 -15.26
CA LEU A 51 12.92 -3.03 -16.71
C LEU A 51 12.86 -4.45 -17.27
N TRP A 52 12.40 -4.54 -18.51
CA TRP A 52 12.35 -5.80 -19.26
C TRP A 52 13.72 -6.49 -19.23
N PRO A 53 13.82 -7.81 -18.98
CA PRO A 53 12.78 -8.84 -19.08
C PRO A 53 11.98 -9.12 -17.79
N ARG A 54 12.23 -8.43 -16.67
CA ARG A 54 11.53 -8.65 -15.38
C ARG A 54 11.51 -10.13 -14.94
N ARG A 55 12.66 -10.79 -15.10
CA ARG A 55 12.89 -12.18 -14.71
C ARG A 55 14.16 -12.28 -13.87
N CYS A 56 14.16 -13.21 -12.93
CA CYS A 56 15.37 -13.49 -12.15
C CYS A 56 16.47 -14.06 -13.07
N PRO A 57 17.71 -13.54 -13.05
CA PRO A 57 18.81 -14.04 -13.88
C PRO A 57 19.30 -15.44 -13.45
N VAL A 58 19.01 -15.85 -12.20
CA VAL A 58 19.47 -17.14 -11.65
C VAL A 58 18.42 -18.23 -11.86
N CYS A 59 17.17 -18.00 -11.43
CA CYS A 59 16.12 -19.02 -11.49
C CYS A 59 15.13 -18.84 -12.65
N ASN A 60 15.27 -17.79 -13.46
CA ASN A 60 14.38 -17.43 -14.58
C ASN A 60 12.89 -17.30 -14.21
N HIS A 61 12.58 -17.13 -12.92
CA HIS A 61 11.21 -16.98 -12.46
C HIS A 61 10.63 -15.62 -12.90
N PRO A 62 9.45 -15.60 -13.56
CA PRO A 62 8.78 -14.37 -13.97
C PRO A 62 8.16 -13.64 -12.77
N ARG A 63 7.92 -12.33 -12.93
CA ARG A 63 7.19 -11.54 -11.93
C ARG A 63 5.70 -11.87 -11.94
N ASN A 64 5.07 -11.81 -10.77
CA ASN A 64 3.64 -12.00 -10.59
C ASN A 64 2.81 -11.01 -11.42
N ILE A 65 1.64 -11.45 -11.86
CA ILE A 65 0.70 -10.62 -12.65
C ILE A 65 0.28 -9.34 -11.90
N ARG A 66 0.27 -9.39 -10.56
CA ARG A 66 0.04 -8.26 -9.64
C ARG A 66 0.86 -7.03 -10.03
N VAL A 67 2.12 -7.21 -10.42
CA VAL A 67 3.04 -6.11 -10.77
C VAL A 67 2.50 -5.30 -11.93
N TRP A 68 2.02 -5.99 -12.97
CA TRP A 68 1.46 -5.37 -14.17
C TRP A 68 0.14 -4.65 -13.89
N VAL A 69 -0.71 -5.25 -13.06
CA VAL A 69 -1.98 -4.64 -12.65
C VAL A 69 -1.74 -3.35 -11.88
N VAL A 70 -0.81 -3.36 -10.92
CA VAL A 70 -0.48 -2.18 -10.10
C VAL A 70 0.15 -1.07 -10.96
N GLU A 71 1.11 -1.38 -11.82
CA GLU A 71 1.71 -0.38 -12.71
C GLU A 71 0.68 0.23 -13.67
N GLY A 72 -0.16 -0.60 -14.29
CA GLY A 72 -1.24 -0.13 -15.17
C GLY A 72 -2.25 0.75 -14.42
N PHE A 73 -2.65 0.34 -13.22
CA PHE A 73 -3.54 1.12 -12.36
C PHE A 73 -2.97 2.50 -12.05
N TYR A 74 -1.70 2.58 -11.61
CA TYR A 74 -1.10 3.87 -11.28
C TYR A 74 -0.88 4.77 -12.49
N ILE A 75 -0.58 4.23 -13.68
CA ILE A 75 -0.54 5.03 -14.92
C ILE A 75 -1.92 5.65 -15.20
N ILE A 76 -2.98 4.84 -15.17
CA ILE A 76 -4.35 5.30 -15.42
C ILE A 76 -4.77 6.34 -14.38
N ALA A 77 -4.54 6.04 -13.10
CA ALA A 77 -4.85 6.94 -11.99
C ALA A 77 -4.08 8.27 -12.10
N SER A 78 -2.81 8.23 -12.48
CA SER A 78 -1.98 9.42 -12.67
C SER A 78 -2.51 10.30 -13.81
N ILE A 79 -2.91 9.70 -14.94
CA ILE A 79 -3.55 10.45 -16.03
C ILE A 79 -4.85 11.09 -15.54
N PHE A 80 -5.70 10.34 -14.84
CA PHE A 80 -6.97 10.83 -14.33
C PHE A 80 -6.82 12.00 -13.34
N ILE A 81 -5.93 11.85 -12.34
CA ILE A 81 -5.64 12.89 -11.33
C ILE A 81 -4.97 14.11 -11.98
N SER A 82 -4.19 13.92 -13.06
CA SER A 82 -3.59 15.06 -13.78
C SER A 82 -4.63 15.94 -14.48
N GLN A 83 -5.75 15.34 -14.92
CA GLN A 83 -6.85 16.05 -15.57
C GLN A 83 -7.82 16.66 -14.55
N ASN A 84 -8.03 15.96 -13.43
CA ASN A 84 -8.95 16.36 -12.37
C ASN A 84 -8.22 16.37 -11.01
N PRO A 85 -7.28 17.31 -10.78
CA PRO A 85 -6.53 17.34 -9.54
C PRO A 85 -7.46 17.67 -8.37
N PRO A 86 -7.40 16.91 -7.25
CA PRO A 86 -8.23 17.21 -6.08
C PRO A 86 -7.93 18.60 -5.54
N GLU A 87 -8.93 19.47 -5.39
CA GLU A 87 -8.75 20.89 -5.02
C GLU A 87 -7.90 21.08 -3.76
N ARG A 88 -8.08 20.20 -2.77
CA ARG A 88 -7.37 20.28 -1.48
C ARG A 88 -6.09 19.47 -1.38
N LEU A 89 -5.70 18.69 -2.39
CA LEU A 89 -4.44 17.92 -2.36
C LEU A 89 -3.52 18.33 -3.49
N GLY A 90 -4.08 18.67 -4.65
CA GLY A 90 -3.33 18.82 -5.89
C GLY A 90 -2.83 17.47 -6.40
N TYR A 91 -2.15 17.52 -7.54
CA TYR A 91 -1.69 16.32 -8.23
C TYR A 91 -0.65 15.51 -7.44
N LEU A 92 0.45 16.15 -7.01
CA LEU A 92 1.58 15.47 -6.36
C LEU A 92 1.19 14.86 -5.02
N LEU A 93 0.46 15.61 -4.19
CA LEU A 93 0.04 15.13 -2.88
C LEU A 93 -1.02 14.03 -3.03
N GLY A 94 -1.92 14.14 -4.02
CA GLY A 94 -2.87 13.09 -4.36
C GLY A 94 -2.16 11.78 -4.75
N MET A 95 -1.15 11.86 -5.61
CA MET A 95 -0.34 10.69 -6.00
C MET A 95 0.43 10.10 -4.81
N LEU A 96 0.98 10.92 -3.92
CA LEU A 96 1.68 10.46 -2.72
C LEU A 96 0.74 9.71 -1.77
N VAL A 97 -0.45 10.27 -1.50
CA VAL A 97 -1.47 9.65 -0.64
C VAL A 97 -1.97 8.35 -1.28
N LEU A 98 -2.21 8.35 -2.60
CA LEU A 98 -2.61 7.14 -3.33
C LEU A 98 -1.51 6.07 -3.30
N ALA A 99 -0.24 6.45 -3.42
CA ALA A 99 0.89 5.54 -3.30
C ALA A 99 0.92 4.86 -1.92
N TYR A 100 0.77 5.66 -0.86
CA TYR A 100 0.72 5.15 0.51
C TYR A 100 -0.43 4.13 0.69
N PHE A 101 -1.65 4.49 0.28
CA PHE A 101 -2.78 3.56 0.38
C PHE A 101 -2.60 2.31 -0.47
N GLY A 102 -2.00 2.40 -1.66
CA GLY A 102 -1.72 1.21 -2.46
C GLY A 102 -0.73 0.27 -1.79
N VAL A 103 0.31 0.79 -1.12
CA VAL A 103 1.21 -0.05 -0.32
C VAL A 103 0.46 -0.76 0.79
N VAL A 104 -0.37 -0.04 1.55
CA VAL A 104 -1.16 -0.62 2.65
C VAL A 104 -2.11 -1.70 2.14
N VAL A 105 -2.87 -1.42 1.08
CA VAL A 105 -3.84 -2.36 0.49
C VAL A 105 -3.16 -3.60 -0.06
N LEU A 106 -2.03 -3.46 -0.77
CA LEU A 106 -1.34 -4.62 -1.32
C LEU A 106 -0.74 -5.50 -0.23
N ILE A 107 -0.14 -4.90 0.80
CA ILE A 107 0.41 -5.64 1.94
C ILE A 107 -0.70 -6.38 2.68
N ASP A 108 -1.83 -5.71 2.94
CA ASP A 108 -2.97 -6.31 3.65
C ASP A 108 -3.59 -7.47 2.86
N LEU A 109 -3.78 -7.30 1.55
CA LEU A 109 -4.35 -8.35 0.69
C LEU A 109 -3.42 -9.57 0.55
N GLU A 110 -2.11 -9.36 0.45
CA GLU A 110 -1.15 -10.44 0.16
C GLU A 110 -0.65 -11.14 1.41
N TYR A 111 -0.33 -10.39 2.46
CA TYR A 111 0.27 -10.93 3.68
C TYR A 111 -0.68 -10.95 4.86
N ARG A 112 -1.80 -10.21 4.83
CA ARG A 112 -2.72 -10.03 5.97
C ARG A 112 -1.99 -9.54 7.23
N LEU A 113 -1.03 -8.64 7.03
CA LEU A 113 -0.16 -8.08 8.06
C LEU A 113 -0.38 -6.58 8.20
N ILE A 114 -0.50 -6.10 9.43
CA ILE A 114 -0.50 -4.68 9.76
C ILE A 114 0.88 -4.33 10.31
N LEU A 115 1.77 -3.83 9.45
CA LEU A 115 3.13 -3.46 9.85
C LEU A 115 3.12 -2.14 10.62
N HIS A 116 3.50 -2.17 11.90
CA HIS A 116 3.65 -0.97 12.71
C HIS A 116 4.49 0.15 12.07
N PRO A 117 5.63 -0.11 11.40
CA PRO A 117 6.38 0.93 10.69
C PRO A 117 5.57 1.64 9.59
N VAL A 118 4.75 0.91 8.84
CA VAL A 118 3.93 1.47 7.76
C VAL A 118 2.80 2.30 8.35
N SER A 119 2.15 1.82 9.40
CA SER A 119 1.10 2.54 10.12
C SER A 119 1.62 3.85 10.72
N MET A 120 2.82 3.87 11.30
CA MET A 120 3.43 5.10 11.84
C MET A 120 3.71 6.12 10.75
N VAL A 121 4.24 5.71 9.60
CA VAL A 121 4.44 6.59 8.43
C VAL A 121 3.10 7.15 7.96
N GLY A 122 2.05 6.32 7.92
CA GLY A 122 0.69 6.75 7.61
C GLY A 122 0.13 7.78 8.58
N ALA A 123 0.31 7.56 9.88
CA ALA A 123 -0.14 8.48 10.91
C ALA A 123 0.58 9.84 10.78
N ALA A 124 1.90 9.83 10.58
CA ALA A 124 2.68 11.05 10.36
C ALA A 124 2.25 11.77 9.07
N LEU A 125 2.11 11.03 7.95
CA LEU A 125 1.68 11.59 6.66
C LEU A 125 0.27 12.19 6.77
N GLY A 126 -0.68 11.47 7.35
CA GLY A 126 -2.04 11.91 7.58
C GLY A 126 -2.11 13.15 8.48
N LEU A 127 -1.30 13.19 9.53
CA LEU A 127 -1.23 14.34 10.44
C LEU A 127 -0.64 15.58 9.75
N VAL A 128 0.48 15.44 9.03
CA VAL A 128 1.10 16.55 8.30
C VAL A 128 0.15 17.09 7.24
N VAL A 129 -0.43 16.21 6.40
CA VAL A 129 -1.36 16.61 5.35
C VAL A 129 -2.64 17.21 5.97
N GLY A 130 -3.16 16.63 7.03
CA GLY A 130 -4.35 17.10 7.74
C GLY A 130 -4.15 18.51 8.31
N ILE A 131 -3.03 18.75 9.00
CA ILE A 131 -2.68 20.07 9.55
C ILE A 131 -2.60 21.09 8.43
N LEU A 132 -1.88 20.77 7.34
CA LEU A 132 -1.67 21.70 6.23
C LEU A 132 -2.95 22.04 5.47
N ARG A 133 -3.94 21.15 5.42
CA ARG A 133 -5.14 21.33 4.58
C ARG A 133 -6.39 21.77 5.34
N VAL A 134 -6.53 21.36 6.60
CA VAL A 134 -7.76 21.56 7.37
C VAL A 134 -7.51 22.18 8.76
N GLY A 135 -6.25 22.28 9.18
CA GLY A 135 -5.84 22.80 10.48
C GLY A 135 -5.70 21.70 11.55
N TRP A 136 -4.95 21.99 12.61
CA TRP A 136 -4.53 21.00 13.60
C TRP A 136 -5.67 20.41 14.42
N GLU A 137 -6.66 21.21 14.82
CA GLU A 137 -7.82 20.75 15.59
C GLU A 137 -8.62 19.72 14.82
N LYS A 138 -9.00 20.06 13.58
CA LYS A 138 -9.79 19.19 12.70
C LYS A 138 -9.00 17.95 12.27
N ALA A 139 -7.68 18.07 12.10
CA ALA A 139 -6.82 16.93 11.81
C ALA A 139 -6.79 15.93 12.97
N LEU A 140 -6.66 16.41 14.22
CA LEU A 140 -6.68 15.55 15.41
C LEU A 140 -8.04 14.89 15.60
N ILE A 141 -9.14 15.64 15.45
CA ILE A 141 -10.49 15.08 15.54
C ILE A 141 -10.69 14.00 14.48
N GLY A 142 -10.25 14.25 13.24
CA GLY A 142 -10.29 13.26 12.16
C GLY A 142 -9.46 12.02 12.47
N GLY A 143 -8.27 12.18 13.06
CA GLY A 143 -7.42 11.07 13.48
C GLY A 143 -8.05 10.23 14.59
N VAL A 144 -8.58 10.86 15.63
CA VAL A 144 -9.28 10.18 16.73
C VAL A 144 -10.54 9.48 16.23
N ALA A 145 -11.32 10.13 15.36
CA ALA A 145 -12.50 9.52 14.75
C ALA A 145 -12.13 8.31 13.88
N GLY A 146 -11.10 8.43 13.04
CA GLY A 146 -10.60 7.33 12.22
C GLY A 146 -10.12 6.14 13.06
N PHE A 147 -9.35 6.40 14.12
CA PHE A 147 -8.94 5.37 15.08
C PHE A 147 -10.14 4.70 15.75
N GLY A 148 -11.11 5.49 16.23
CA GLY A 148 -12.32 4.97 16.86
C GLY A 148 -13.14 4.08 15.92
N ILE A 149 -13.29 4.46 14.65
CA ILE A 149 -13.97 3.64 13.65
C ILE A 149 -13.23 2.32 13.43
N MET A 150 -11.91 2.35 13.25
CA MET A 150 -11.11 1.14 13.07
C MET A 150 -11.17 0.22 14.30
N TRP A 151 -11.16 0.80 15.51
CA TRP A 151 -11.32 0.06 16.75
C TRP A 151 -12.69 -0.61 16.87
N LEU A 152 -13.76 0.07 16.46
CA LEU A 152 -15.11 -0.53 16.41
C LEU A 152 -15.18 -1.69 15.42
N LEU A 153 -14.59 -1.55 14.24
CA LEU A 153 -14.51 -2.64 13.25
C LEU A 153 -13.71 -3.83 13.79
N TYR A 154 -12.61 -3.58 14.50
CA TYR A 154 -11.84 -4.61 15.21
C TYR A 154 -12.68 -5.37 16.22
N MET A 155 -13.39 -4.66 17.10
CA MET A 155 -14.28 -5.26 18.09
C MET A 155 -15.40 -6.06 17.44
N PHE A 156 -15.94 -5.58 16.32
CA PHE A 156 -16.94 -6.28 15.54
C PHE A 156 -16.41 -7.59 14.93
N GLY A 157 -15.18 -7.59 14.40
CA GLY A 157 -14.51 -8.81 13.95
C GLY A 157 -14.36 -9.84 15.08
N VAL A 158 -13.95 -9.41 16.27
CA VAL A 158 -13.84 -10.28 17.46
C VAL A 158 -15.20 -10.87 17.84
N LEU A 159 -16.27 -10.09 17.75
CA LEU A 159 -17.63 -10.55 18.03
C LEU A 159 -18.07 -11.64 17.03
N ILE A 160 -17.78 -11.47 15.73
CA ILE A 160 -18.09 -12.46 14.70
C ILE A 160 -17.35 -13.77 14.96
N ILE A 161 -16.06 -13.72 15.28
CA ILE A 161 -15.28 -14.94 15.55
C ILE A 161 -15.84 -15.69 16.76
N LYS A 162 -16.14 -14.98 17.86
CA LYS A 162 -16.77 -15.59 19.04
C LYS A 162 -18.13 -16.22 18.72
N LEU A 163 -18.91 -15.62 17.81
CA LEU A 163 -20.18 -16.18 17.38
C LEU A 163 -19.98 -17.45 16.55
N ILE A 164 -19.02 -17.44 15.62
CA ILE A 164 -18.69 -18.61 14.79
C ILE A 164 -18.15 -19.75 15.65
N ASP A 165 -17.28 -19.48 16.62
CA ASP A 165 -16.75 -20.47 17.57
C ASP A 165 -17.88 -21.18 18.33
N ARG A 166 -18.85 -20.41 18.83
CA ARG A 166 -20.03 -20.96 19.53
C ARG A 166 -20.90 -21.82 18.61
N LEU A 167 -21.05 -21.43 17.34
CA LEU A 167 -21.88 -22.15 16.38
C LEU A 167 -21.20 -23.42 15.83
N ARG A 168 -19.88 -23.42 15.67
CA ARG A 168 -19.11 -24.56 15.11
C ARG A 168 -18.58 -25.52 16.17
N GLY A 169 -18.53 -25.14 17.44
CA GLY A 169 -18.06 -26.00 18.53
C GLY A 169 -16.58 -26.40 18.45
N GLN A 170 -15.80 -25.72 17.60
CA GLN A 170 -14.36 -25.87 17.45
C GLN A 170 -13.72 -24.48 17.57
N PRO A 171 -12.62 -24.32 18.32
CA PRO A 171 -11.93 -23.04 18.41
C PRO A 171 -11.33 -22.69 17.04
N VAL A 172 -11.82 -21.62 16.41
CA VAL A 172 -11.20 -21.06 15.21
C VAL A 172 -10.01 -20.21 15.65
N ASN A 173 -8.80 -20.70 15.41
CA ASN A 173 -7.53 -20.00 15.72
C ASN A 173 -7.22 -18.85 14.74
N ASP A 174 -8.24 -18.22 14.15
CA ASP A 174 -8.06 -17.04 13.29
C ASP A 174 -8.21 -15.76 14.11
N VAL A 175 -7.38 -14.76 13.83
CA VAL A 175 -7.44 -13.45 14.47
C VAL A 175 -8.41 -12.55 13.71
N ALA A 176 -9.18 -11.73 14.43
CA ALA A 176 -10.27 -10.90 13.89
C ALA A 176 -9.88 -9.95 12.76
N LEU A 177 -8.63 -9.49 12.71
CA LEU A 177 -8.16 -8.50 11.73
C LEU A 177 -6.63 -8.61 11.60
N GLY A 178 -6.18 -9.55 10.78
CA GLY A 178 -4.76 -9.74 10.46
C GLY A 178 -3.87 -10.05 11.67
N PHE A 179 -2.58 -10.32 11.41
CA PHE A 179 -1.58 -10.32 12.46
C PHE A 179 -0.97 -8.91 12.54
N GLY A 180 -1.09 -8.27 13.71
CA GLY A 180 -0.23 -7.14 14.09
C GLY A 180 1.07 -7.69 14.69
N ASP A 181 2.19 -7.02 14.42
CA ASP A 181 3.49 -7.38 14.97
C ASP A 181 3.73 -6.87 16.40
#